data_AF-A0A843L9S5-F1
#
_entry.id   AF-A0A843L9S5-F1
#
_cell.length_a   1.000
_cell.length_b   1.000
_cell.length_c   1.000
_cell.angle_alpha   90.00
_cell.angle_beta   90.00
_cell.angle_gamma   90.00
#
_symmetry.space_group_name_H-M   'P 1'
#
loop_
_entity.id
_entity.type
_entity.pdbx_description
1 polymer ?
#
loop_
_entity_poly.entity_id
_entity_poly.type
_entity_poly.pdbx_seq_one_letter_code
_entity_poly.pdbx_strand_id
1 'polypeptide(L)'
;MQRQVPIDREEQEAMKGRVREIITTNPAYDGIRAGLERLGFQAKEDNPALALWENREHELFVMVHMDPDTGRLRDYEVKTFEEMEGFE
;
A
#
# COMPACT_ATOMS: atom_id res chain seq x y z
N MET A 1 -27.62 -3.80 4.59
CA MET A 1 -26.66 -4.71 5.25
C MET A 1 -25.44 -4.77 4.37
N GLN A 2 -24.43 -3.94 4.62
CA GLN A 2 -23.16 -4.08 3.91
C GLN A 2 -22.55 -5.39 4.41
N ARG A 3 -22.33 -6.36 3.51
CA ARG A 3 -21.58 -7.58 3.82
C ARG A 3 -20.19 -7.12 4.22
N GLN A 4 -19.93 -7.06 5.51
CA GLN A 4 -18.57 -7.20 6.01
C GLN A 4 -18.16 -8.61 5.60
N VAL A 5 -17.49 -8.71 4.45
CA VAL A 5 -16.75 -9.92 4.12
C VAL A 5 -15.73 -10.03 5.25
N PRO A 6 -15.69 -11.13 6.03
CA PRO A 6 -14.66 -11.27 7.03
C PRO A 6 -13.32 -11.17 6.29
N ILE A 7 -12.54 -10.12 6.55
CA ILE A 7 -11.19 -10.02 6.01
C ILE A 7 -10.44 -11.22 6.57
N ASP A 8 -10.07 -12.13 5.67
CA ASP A 8 -9.26 -13.26 6.04
C ASP A 8 -7.85 -12.75 6.37
N ARG A 9 -7.43 -12.96 7.62
CA ARG A 9 -6.13 -12.46 8.09
C ARG A 9 -4.96 -13.10 7.34
N GLU A 10 -5.11 -14.35 6.90
CA GLU A 10 -4.08 -15.02 6.10
C GLU A 10 -3.98 -14.37 4.72
N GLU A 11 -5.12 -14.05 4.08
CA GLU A 11 -5.14 -13.30 2.82
C GLU A 11 -4.57 -11.88 2.98
N GLN A 12 -4.87 -11.21 4.10
CA GLN A 12 -4.35 -9.89 4.39
C GLN A 12 -2.83 -9.89 4.61
N GLU A 13 -2.29 -10.86 5.36
CA GLU A 13 -0.85 -11.04 5.54
C GLU A 13 -0.15 -11.43 4.23
N ALA A 14 -0.77 -12.30 3.43
CA ALA A 14 -0.28 -12.66 2.10
C ALA A 14 -0.21 -11.42 1.19
N MET A 15 -1.23 -10.55 1.23
CA MET A 15 -1.25 -9.29 0.48
C MET A 15 -0.17 -8.32 0.96
N LYS A 16 0.02 -8.16 2.28
CA LYS A 16 1.14 -7.38 2.85
C LYS A 16 2.49 -7.89 2.32
N GLY A 17 2.67 -9.21 2.25
CA GLY A 17 3.86 -9.84 1.67
C GLY A 17 4.07 -9.48 0.19
N ARG A 18 3.02 -9.55 -0.63
CA ARG A 18 3.07 -9.19 -2.06
C ARG A 18 3.42 -7.72 -2.27
N VAL A 19 2.82 -6.82 -1.49
CA VAL A 19 3.14 -5.39 -1.55
C VAL A 19 4.63 -5.16 -1.26
N ARG A 20 5.14 -5.77 -0.17
CA ARG A 20 6.57 -5.68 0.18
C ARG A 20 7.47 -6.21 -0.94
N GLU A 21 7.11 -7.31 -1.58
CA GLU A 21 7.87 -7.87 -2.70
C GLU A 21 7.92 -6.89 -3.90
N ILE A 22 6.79 -6.27 -4.25
CA ILE A 22 6.73 -5.29 -5.34
C ILE A 22 7.62 -4.08 -5.06
N ILE A 23 7.51 -3.51 -3.86
CA ILE A 23 8.25 -2.32 -3.45
C ILE A 23 9.75 -2.59 -3.39
N THR A 24 10.16 -3.76 -2.90
CA THR A 24 11.58 -4.15 -2.82
C THR A 24 12.17 -4.53 -4.18
N THR A 25 11.38 -5.09 -5.08
CA THR A 25 11.81 -5.46 -6.44
C THR A 25 11.89 -4.25 -7.37
N ASN A 26 11.02 -3.26 -7.18
CA ASN A 26 10.94 -2.06 -8.01
C ASN A 26 11.11 -0.82 -7.15
N PRO A 27 12.33 -0.32 -6.93
CA PRO A 27 12.57 0.86 -6.08
C PRO A 27 12.18 2.19 -6.74
N ALA A 28 11.69 2.17 -7.99
CA ALA A 28 11.26 3.36 -8.74
C ALA A 28 9.75 3.54 -8.63
N TYR A 29 9.30 4.79 -8.46
CA TYR A 29 7.90 5.14 -8.22
C TYR A 29 6.93 4.51 -9.23
N ASP A 30 7.25 4.60 -10.52
CA ASP A 30 6.42 4.08 -11.62
C ASP A 30 6.21 2.55 -11.50
N GLY A 31 7.25 1.82 -11.13
CA GLY A 31 7.17 0.38 -10.92
C GLY A 31 6.36 0.00 -9.68
N ILE A 32 6.50 0.76 -8.59
CA ILE A 32 5.70 0.59 -7.37
C ILE A 32 4.23 0.84 -7.68
N ARG A 33 3.94 1.97 -8.32
CA ARG A 33 2.59 2.36 -8.75
C ARG A 33 1.94 1.27 -9.59
N ALA A 34 2.60 0.84 -10.67
CA ALA A 34 2.05 -0.17 -11.57
C ALA A 34 1.82 -1.51 -10.84
N GLY A 35 2.70 -1.88 -9.91
CA GLY A 35 2.53 -3.09 -9.10
C GLY A 35 1.34 -3.00 -8.14
N LEU A 36 1.18 -1.87 -7.44
CA LEU A 36 0.07 -1.62 -6.53
C LEU A 36 -1.28 -1.61 -7.27
N GLU A 37 -1.35 -0.93 -8.42
CA GLU A 37 -2.56 -0.91 -9.27
C GLU A 37 -2.97 -2.33 -9.72
N ARG A 38 -2.00 -3.20 -10.03
CA ARG A 38 -2.25 -4.61 -10.39
C ARG A 38 -2.75 -5.46 -9.24
N LEU A 39 -2.43 -5.09 -8.00
CA LEU A 39 -2.95 -5.71 -6.79
C LEU A 39 -4.31 -5.13 -6.36
N GLY A 40 -4.87 -4.20 -7.13
CA GLY A 40 -6.17 -3.58 -6.83
C GLY A 40 -6.10 -2.43 -5.83
N PHE A 41 -4.91 -1.92 -5.52
CA PHE A 41 -4.77 -0.70 -4.73
C PHE A 41 -5.14 0.53 -5.56
N GLN A 42 -5.79 1.49 -4.91
CA GLN A 42 -6.20 2.77 -5.48
C GLN A 42 -5.43 3.90 -4.82
N ALA A 43 -4.89 4.83 -5.61
CA ALA A 43 -4.21 6.01 -5.08
C ALA A 43 -5.21 6.94 -4.41
N LYS A 44 -4.99 7.23 -3.12
CA LYS A 44 -5.61 8.37 -2.44
C LYS A 44 -4.78 9.63 -2.63
N GLU A 45 -3.47 9.47 -2.63
CA GLU A 45 -2.51 10.53 -2.91
C GLU A 45 -1.44 9.99 -3.86
N ASP A 46 -1.35 10.59 -5.05
CA ASP A 46 -0.41 10.21 -6.11
C ASP A 46 0.66 11.30 -6.26
N ASN A 47 1.41 11.55 -5.18
CA ASN A 47 2.52 12.50 -5.20
C ASN A 47 3.84 11.73 -5.19
N PRO A 48 4.78 12.03 -6.12
CA PRO A 48 6.04 11.31 -6.21
C PRO A 48 6.92 11.44 -4.98
N ALA A 49 6.72 12.40 -4.07
CA ALA A 49 7.45 12.48 -2.80
C ALA A 49 6.80 11.64 -1.68
N LEU A 50 5.47 11.55 -1.69
CA LEU A 50 4.65 10.82 -0.71
C LEU A 50 3.39 10.33 -1.40
N ALA A 51 3.26 9.01 -1.57
CA ALA A 51 2.07 8.42 -2.16
C ALA A 51 1.35 7.52 -1.16
N LEU A 52 0.03 7.63 -1.14
CA LEU A 52 -0.84 6.84 -0.30
C LEU A 52 -1.81 6.03 -1.16
N TRP A 53 -1.86 4.74 -0.91
CA TRP A 53 -2.66 3.78 -1.64
C TRP A 53 -3.55 2.99 -0.69
N GLU A 54 -4.79 2.75 -1.07
CA GLU A 54 -5.74 1.95 -0.30
C GLU A 54 -6.26 0.76 -1.10
N ASN A 55 -6.42 -0.39 -0.45
CA ASN A 55 -7.15 -1.53 -0.96
C ASN A 55 -8.32 -1.80 -0.03
N ARG A 56 -9.53 -1.43 -0.46
CA ARG A 56 -10.77 -1.62 0.32
C ARG A 56 -11.22 -3.06 0.40
N GLU A 57 -10.78 -3.90 -0.53
CA GLU A 57 -11.11 -5.33 -0.52
C GLU A 57 -10.36 -6.07 0.59
N HIS A 58 -9.13 -5.64 0.89
CA HIS A 58 -8.27 -6.25 1.91
C HIS A 58 -8.12 -5.35 3.16
N GLU A 59 -8.80 -4.20 3.20
CA GLU A 59 -8.68 -3.17 4.24
C GLU A 59 -7.23 -2.84 4.59
N LEU A 60 -6.43 -2.57 3.55
CA LEU A 60 -5.00 -2.25 3.65
C LEU A 60 -4.68 -0.86 3.11
N PHE A 61 -3.75 -0.17 3.79
CA PHE A 61 -3.11 1.05 3.34
C PHE A 61 -1.63 0.81 3.10
N VAL A 62 -1.13 1.42 2.03
CA VAL A 62 0.28 1.43 1.67
C VAL A 62 0.71 2.87 1.51
N MET A 63 1.68 3.28 2.32
CA MET A 63 2.31 4.58 2.22
C MET A 63 3.71 4.39 1.65
N VAL A 64 4.05 5.15 0.62
CA VAL A 64 5.35 5.08 -0.06
C VAL A 64 5.98 6.46 0.03
N HIS A 65 7.12 6.54 0.70
CA HIS A 65 7.95 7.72 0.74
C HIS A 65 9.10 7.55 -0.24
N MET A 66 9.16 8.43 -1.24
CA MET A 66 10.29 8.50 -2.14
C MET A 66 11.21 9.64 -1.71
N ASP A 67 12.48 9.47 -2.00
CA ASP A 67 13.46 10.52 -1.88
C ASP A 67 13.34 11.47 -3.09
N PRO A 68 13.05 12.77 -2.89
CA PRO A 68 12.82 13.70 -3.99
C PRO A 68 14.09 14.08 -4.76
N ASP A 69 15.27 13.87 -4.16
CA ASP A 69 16.56 14.19 -4.77
C ASP A 69 17.03 13.06 -5.71
N THR A 70 16.88 11.81 -5.25
CA THR A 70 17.33 10.61 -5.97
C THR A 70 16.22 9.91 -6.76
N GLY A 71 14.95 10.22 -6.48
CA GLY A 71 13.79 9.58 -7.11
C GLY A 71 13.61 8.10 -6.75
N ARG A 72 14.22 7.66 -5.63
CA ARG A 72 14.21 6.26 -5.18
C ARG A 72 13.39 6.10 -3.92
N LEU A 73 12.93 4.87 -3.68
CA LEU A 73 12.28 4.50 -2.44
C LEU A 73 13.16 4.88 -1.23
N ARG A 74 12.63 5.74 -0.37
CA ARG A 74 13.24 6.09 0.91
C ARG A 74 12.73 5.18 2.02
N ASP A 75 11.41 5.04 2.08
CA ASP A 75 10.71 4.25 3.09
C ASP A 75 9.32 3.82 2.59
N TYR A 76 8.75 2.78 3.18
CA TYR A 76 7.37 2.37 2.93
C TYR A 76 6.74 1.76 4.18
N GLU A 77 5.43 1.93 4.29
CA GLU A 77 4.65 1.40 5.38
C GLU A 77 3.39 0.70 4.85
N VAL A 78 3.06 -0.46 5.43
CA VAL A 78 1.85 -1.21 5.10
C VAL A 78 1.06 -1.47 6.37
N LYS A 79 -0.13 -0.89 6.49
CA LYS A 79 -1.00 -0.97 7.67
C LYS A 79 -2.38 -1.46 7.29
N THR A 80 -3.09 -2.10 8.23
CA THR A 80 -4.54 -2.30 8.08
C THR A 80 -5.31 -1.02 8.39
N PHE A 81 -6.58 -0.98 8.02
CA PHE A 81 -7.47 0.14 8.38
C PHE A 81 -7.62 0.22 9.91
N GLU A 82 -7.75 -0.91 10.60
CA GLU A 82 -7.79 -0.98 12.07
C GLU A 82 -6.50 -0.41 12.72
N GLU A 83 -5.33 -0.64 12.12
CA GLU A 83 -4.05 -0.09 12.59
C GLU A 83 -3.93 1.43 12.36
N MET A 84 -4.68 1.99 11.40
CA MET A 84 -4.75 3.43 11.14
C MET A 84 -5.78 4.16 12.02
N GLU A 85 -6.88 3.50 12.41
CA GLU A 85 -7.90 4.08 13.30
C GLU A 85 -7.45 4.19 14.77
N GLY A 86 -6.34 3.56 15.16
CA GLY A 86 -5.74 3.69 16.50
C GLY A 86 -5.04 5.03 16.81
N PHE A 87 -5.22 6.05 15.98
CA PHE A 87 -4.62 7.40 16.13
C PHE A 87 -5.64 8.49 16.52
N GLU A 88 -6.73 8.13 17.19
CA GLU A 88 -7.63 9.09 17.86
C GLU A 88 -7.11 9.58 19.23
#